data_AF-A0A423DMN8-F1
#
_entry.id   AF-A0A423DMN8-F1
#
_cell.length_a   1.000
_cell.length_b   1.000
_cell.length_c   1.000
_cell.angle_alpha   90.00
_cell.angle_beta   90.00
_cell.angle_gamma   90.00
#
_symmetry.space_group_name_H-M   'P 1'
#
loop_
_entity.id
_entity.type
_entity.pdbx_description
1 polymer ?
#
loop_
_entity_poly.entity_id
_entity_poly.type
_entity_poly.pdbx_seq_one_letter_code
_entity_poly.pdbx_strand_id
1 'polypeptide(L)'
;MAWDRLYCIAPGWRTLVPLLVCADDLDLSCTVIVAEQVADEQTVHWRRFGLLRDPITEPEPAVDWFAIPATRFDRAAFLATLDQFRSETDVKMEWD
;
A
#
# COMPACT_ATOMS: atom_id res chain seq x y z
N MET A 1 -3.86 -9.59 -4.29
CA MET A 1 -4.41 -9.04 -3.02
C MET A 1 -4.02 -7.57 -2.87
N ALA A 2 -4.75 -6.81 -2.06
CA ALA A 2 -4.46 -5.38 -1.78
C ALA A 2 -3.00 -5.16 -1.33
N TRP A 3 -2.47 -6.07 -0.54
CA TRP A 3 -1.10 -6.05 0.00
C TRP A 3 0.00 -6.29 -1.05
N ASP A 4 -0.31 -6.87 -2.22
CA ASP A 4 0.69 -7.04 -3.29
C ASP A 4 1.19 -5.68 -3.81
N ARG A 5 0.40 -4.62 -3.64
CA ARG A 5 0.81 -3.24 -4.00
C ARG A 5 1.99 -2.74 -3.20
N LEU A 6 2.25 -3.29 -2.00
CA LEU A 6 3.46 -2.99 -1.22
C LEU A 6 4.74 -3.39 -1.97
N TYR A 7 4.67 -4.42 -2.83
CA TYR A 7 5.80 -4.89 -3.64
C TYR A 7 6.05 -4.07 -4.91
N CYS A 8 5.20 -3.09 -5.23
CA CYS A 8 5.42 -2.15 -6.32
C CYS A 8 6.50 -1.12 -5.91
N ILE A 9 7.76 -1.57 -5.93
CA ILE A 9 8.95 -0.82 -5.49
C ILE A 9 10.04 -0.73 -6.56
N ALA A 10 9.67 -0.90 -7.84
CA ALA A 10 10.62 -0.65 -8.92
C ALA A 10 11.07 0.83 -8.86
N PRO A 11 12.38 1.12 -9.07
CA PRO A 11 12.87 2.49 -9.00
C PRO A 11 12.10 3.42 -9.94
N GLY A 12 11.66 4.57 -9.41
CA GLY A 12 10.89 5.57 -10.15
C GLY A 12 9.39 5.27 -10.30
N TRP A 13 8.92 4.12 -9.82
CA TRP A 13 7.49 3.83 -9.80
C TRP A 13 6.82 4.55 -8.64
N ARG A 14 5.58 4.97 -8.89
CA ARG A 14 4.68 5.55 -7.91
C ARG A 14 3.42 4.71 -7.84
N THR A 15 3.01 4.35 -6.64
CA THR A 15 1.85 3.49 -6.41
C THR A 15 1.09 3.96 -5.18
N LEU A 16 -0.23 3.73 -5.17
CA LEU A 16 -1.05 3.88 -3.97
C LEU A 16 -1.11 2.54 -3.24
N VAL A 17 -0.63 2.54 -2.01
CA VAL A 17 -0.63 1.39 -1.12
C VAL A 17 -1.79 1.52 -0.15
N PRO A 18 -2.72 0.56 -0.11
CA PRO A 18 -3.75 0.52 0.93
C PRO A 18 -3.12 0.18 2.28
N LEU A 19 -3.38 0.98 3.30
CA LEU A 19 -2.90 0.78 4.67
C LEU A 19 -3.99 0.25 5.59
N LEU A 20 -5.21 0.77 5.44
CA LEU A 20 -6.38 0.35 6.20
C LEU A 20 -7.54 0.21 5.23
N VAL A 21 -8.11 -0.98 5.19
CA VAL A 21 -9.30 -1.35 4.41
C VAL A 21 -10.39 -1.71 5.41
N CYS A 22 -11.64 -1.34 5.12
CA CYS A 22 -12.77 -1.76 5.93
C CYS A 22 -12.83 -3.29 5.98
N ALA A 23 -13.04 -3.88 7.16
CA ALA A 23 -13.08 -5.34 7.33
C ALA A 23 -14.18 -6.02 6.50
N ASP A 24 -15.27 -5.28 6.21
CA ASP A 24 -16.43 -5.77 5.47
C ASP A 24 -16.32 -5.59 3.95
N ASP A 25 -15.18 -5.08 3.45
CA ASP A 25 -15.04 -4.71 2.05
C ASP A 25 -13.81 -5.33 1.37
N LEU A 26 -14.09 -6.36 0.56
CA LEU A 26 -13.11 -7.19 -0.13
C LEU A 26 -12.76 -6.66 -1.54
N ASP A 27 -13.53 -5.72 -2.07
CA ASP A 27 -13.35 -5.18 -3.43
C ASP A 27 -12.69 -3.79 -3.47
N LEU A 28 -12.38 -3.21 -2.30
CA LEU A 28 -11.77 -1.89 -2.13
C LEU A 28 -12.66 -0.72 -2.62
N SER A 29 -13.98 -0.89 -2.60
CA SER A 29 -14.98 0.15 -2.92
C SER A 29 -15.27 1.12 -1.76
N CYS A 30 -14.88 0.76 -0.54
CA CYS A 30 -15.09 1.50 0.70
C CYS A 30 -13.91 2.42 1.02
N THR A 31 -13.98 3.09 2.14
CA THR A 31 -13.00 4.07 2.61
C THR A 31 -11.66 3.39 2.88
N VAL A 32 -10.67 3.63 2.01
CA VAL A 32 -9.29 3.11 2.16
C VAL A 32 -8.36 4.26 2.53
N ILE A 33 -7.64 4.12 3.64
CA ILE A 33 -6.49 4.98 3.92
C ILE A 33 -5.31 4.46 3.09
N VAL A 34 -4.73 5.34 2.28
CA VAL A 34 -3.62 5.00 1.39
C VAL A 34 -2.36 5.78 1.74
N ALA A 35 -1.21 5.20 1.38
CA ALA A 35 0.05 5.92 1.24
C ALA A 35 0.44 6.03 -0.23
N GLU A 36 0.95 7.19 -0.62
CA GLU A 36 1.67 7.34 -1.87
C GLU A 36 3.10 6.82 -1.68
N GLN A 37 3.38 5.65 -2.25
CA GLN A 37 4.67 5.00 -2.21
C GLN A 37 5.47 5.34 -3.48
N VAL A 38 6.74 5.71 -3.27
CA VAL A 38 7.75 5.85 -4.31
C VAL A 38 9.01 5.12 -3.85
N ALA A 39 9.65 4.37 -4.75
CA ALA A 39 10.88 3.66 -4.44
C ALA A 39 12.05 4.15 -5.30
N ASP A 40 13.25 4.08 -4.73
CA ASP A 40 14.52 4.15 -5.44
C ASP A 40 15.34 2.88 -5.17
N GLU A 41 16.61 2.86 -5.58
CA GLU A 41 17.46 1.68 -5.44
C GLU A 41 17.69 1.26 -3.98
N GLN A 42 17.64 2.22 -3.05
CA GLN A 42 18.03 2.04 -1.65
C GLN A 42 16.87 2.20 -0.66
N THR A 43 15.81 2.90 -1.03
CA THR A 43 14.75 3.28 -0.10
C THR A 43 13.35 3.20 -0.67
N VAL A 44 12.39 2.94 0.21
CA VAL A 44 10.95 3.06 -0.05
C VAL A 44 10.44 4.27 0.73
N HIS A 45 9.70 5.15 0.05
CA HIS A 45 9.28 6.44 0.57
C HIS A 45 7.77 6.54 0.49
N TRP A 46 7.11 6.63 1.65
CA TRP A 46 5.71 6.98 1.75
C TRP A 46 5.62 8.49 1.88
N ARG A 47 5.37 9.16 0.75
CA ARG A 47 5.47 10.62 0.62
C ARG A 47 4.34 11.38 1.29
N ARG A 48 3.15 10.79 1.28
CA ARG A 48 1.93 11.38 1.85
C ARG A 48 0.88 10.30 2.07
N PHE A 49 -0.04 10.61 2.96
CA PHE A 49 -1.11 9.73 3.41
C PHE A 49 -2.44 10.40 3.11
N GLY A 50 -3.46 9.62 2.76
CA GLY A 50 -4.75 10.22 2.42
C GLY A 50 -5.90 9.23 2.43
N LEU A 51 -7.09 9.79 2.30
CA LEU A 51 -8.33 9.07 2.14
C LEU A 51 -8.63 8.90 0.67
N LEU A 52 -8.67 7.66 0.19
CA LEU A 52 -9.06 7.35 -1.17
C LEU A 52 -10.55 7.64 -1.38
N ARG A 53 -10.90 8.37 -2.44
CA ARG A 53 -12.28 8.73 -2.80
C ARG A 53 -12.83 7.94 -3.97
N ASP A 54 -11.95 7.58 -4.91
CA ASP A 54 -12.30 6.80 -6.10
C ASP A 54 -11.72 5.38 -6.00
N PRO A 55 -12.26 4.40 -6.73
CA PRO A 55 -11.71 3.04 -6.76
C PRO A 55 -10.22 3.04 -7.04
N ILE A 56 -9.46 2.24 -6.29
CA ILE A 56 -7.99 2.23 -6.37
C ILE A 56 -7.45 1.65 -7.70
N THR A 57 -8.35 1.15 -8.56
CA THR A 57 -8.09 0.63 -9.91
C THR A 57 -8.14 1.71 -10.98
N GLU A 58 -8.68 2.90 -10.68
CA GLU A 58 -8.66 4.03 -11.60
C GLU A 58 -7.20 4.47 -11.89
N PRO A 59 -6.89 4.99 -13.09
CA PRO A 59 -5.54 5.44 -13.41
C PRO A 59 -5.04 6.57 -12.50
N GLU A 60 -5.94 7.48 -12.12
CA GLU A 60 -5.66 8.64 -11.27
C GLU A 60 -6.79 8.86 -10.27
N PRO A 61 -6.89 8.04 -9.22
CA PRO A 61 -7.99 8.16 -8.26
C PRO A 61 -7.81 9.40 -7.40
N ALA A 62 -8.92 10.07 -7.09
CA ALA A 62 -8.93 11.17 -6.15
C ALA A 62 -8.58 10.71 -4.73
N VAL A 63 -7.72 11.49 -4.07
CA VAL A 63 -7.27 11.24 -2.71
C VAL A 63 -7.29 12.55 -1.93
N ASP A 64 -7.96 12.55 -0.79
CA ASP A 64 -7.90 13.64 0.17
C ASP A 64 -6.66 13.47 1.05
N TRP A 65 -5.65 14.30 0.83
CA TRP A 65 -4.36 14.19 1.51
C TRP A 65 -4.39 14.80 2.92
N PHE A 66 -3.84 14.04 3.87
CA PHE A 66 -3.66 14.49 5.24
C PHE A 66 -2.34 15.24 5.42
N ALA A 67 -2.28 16.12 6.42
CA ALA A 67 -1.06 16.80 6.84
C ALA A 67 -0.21 15.90 7.78
N ILE A 68 0.16 14.71 7.29
CA ILE A 68 1.00 13.75 8.01
C ILE A 68 2.41 13.75 7.38
N PRO A 69 3.49 13.81 8.18
CA PRO A 69 4.86 13.76 7.66
C PRO A 69 5.15 12.50 6.84
N ALA A 70 5.98 12.65 5.81
CA ALA A 70 6.47 11.52 5.02
C ALA A 70 7.33 10.56 5.86
N THR A 71 7.35 9.29 5.47
CA THR A 71 8.13 8.24 6.12
C THR A 71 9.04 7.54 5.11
N ARG A 72 10.27 7.24 5.52
CA ARG A 72 11.28 6.55 4.70
C ARG A 72 11.70 5.25 5.34
N PHE A 73 11.88 4.24 4.51
CA PHE A 73 12.35 2.92 4.89
C PHE A 73 13.59 2.56 4.08
N ASP A 74 14.52 1.85 4.70
CA ASP A 74 15.53 1.09 3.96
C ASP A 74 14.83 0.01 3.12
N ARG A 75 15.19 -0.09 1.84
CA ARG A 75 14.48 -0.97 0.89
C ARG A 75 14.69 -2.45 1.23
N ALA A 76 15.89 -2.84 1.66
CA ALA A 76 16.16 -4.23 1.99
C ALA A 76 15.40 -4.64 3.26
N ALA A 77 15.39 -3.80 4.29
CA ALA A 77 14.61 -4.03 5.50
C ALA A 77 13.10 -4.06 5.24
N PHE A 78 12.61 -3.17 4.38
CA PHE A 78 11.20 -3.15 3.97
C PHE A 78 10.79 -4.46 3.30
N LEU A 79 11.56 -4.91 2.30
CA LEU A 79 11.32 -6.19 1.63
C LEU A 79 11.39 -7.38 2.58
N ALA A 80 12.42 -7.44 3.43
CA ALA A 80 12.55 -8.52 4.41
C ALA A 80 11.34 -8.60 5.34
N THR A 81 10.79 -7.44 5.74
CA THR A 81 9.57 -7.38 6.57
C THR A 81 8.35 -7.90 5.81
N LEU A 82 8.18 -7.53 4.54
CA LEU A 82 7.07 -8.03 3.73
C LEU A 82 7.16 -9.53 3.48
N ASP A 83 8.37 -10.03 3.23
CA ASP A 83 8.60 -11.45 3.00
C ASP A 83 8.36 -12.27 4.27
N GLN A 84 8.77 -11.74 5.43
CA GLN A 84 8.40 -12.32 6.72
C GLN A 84 6.87 -12.34 6.90
N PHE A 85 6.21 -11.19 6.67
CA PHE A 85 4.75 -11.09 6.76
C PHE A 85 4.06 -12.15 5.89
N ARG A 86 4.48 -12.29 4.62
CA ARG A 86 3.94 -13.32 3.71
C ARG A 86 4.17 -14.74 4.21
N SER A 87 5.32 -15.02 4.81
CA SER A 87 5.65 -16.34 5.33
C SER A 87 4.83 -16.73 6.56
N GLU A 88 4.44 -15.74 7.38
CA GLU A 88 3.59 -15.94 8.57
C GLU A 88 2.11 -16.02 8.18
N THR A 89 1.71 -15.34 7.10
CA THR A 89 0.35 -15.42 6.55
C THR A 89 0.16 -16.59 5.60
N ASP A 90 0.36 -17.84 6.06
CA ASP A 90 -0.33 -19.02 5.50
C ASP A 90 -1.84 -18.94 5.84
N VAL A 91 -2.45 -17.79 5.59
CA VAL A 91 -3.88 -17.58 5.71
C VAL A 91 -4.48 -18.45 4.61
N LYS A 92 -4.97 -19.64 5.00
CA LYS A 92 -6.00 -20.36 4.26
C LYS A 92 -7.15 -19.40 4.04
N MET A 93 -7.08 -18.73 2.90
CA MET A 93 -8.14 -17.99 2.26
C MET A 93 -9.15 -19.02 1.74
N GLU A 94 -9.73 -19.83 2.63
CA GLU A 94 -10.93 -20.61 2.34
C GLU A 94 -12.08 -19.59 2.31
N TRP A 95 -12.39 -19.15 1.09
CA TRP A 95 -13.56 -18.34 0.80
C TRP A 95 -14.66 -19.30 0.33
N ASP A 96 -15.75 -19.40 1.10
CA ASP A 96 -17.06 -19.81 0.56
C ASP A 96 -17.72 -18.63 -0.16
#